data_AF-A0A923VXP0-F1
#
_entry.id   AF-A0A923VXP0-F1
#
_cell.length_a   1.000
_cell.length_b   1.000
_cell.length_c   1.000
_cell.angle_alpha   90.00
_cell.angle_beta   90.00
_cell.angle_gamma   90.00
#
_symmetry.space_group_name_H-M   'P 1'
#
loop_
_entity.id
_entity.type
_entity.pdbx_description
1 polymer ?
#
loop_
_entity_poly.entity_id
_entity_poly.type
_entity_poly.pdbx_seq_one_letter_code
_entity_poly.pdbx_strand_id
1 'polypeptide(L)'
;MKKYKNTIFYLVITGGFTALIYWILSMGRGLEVHKKIVLPAAEKGHWNDFIDSMSLNLYHPLAILLAQIITIIVVARFFGWVFRKIGQPSVIGEIIAGIVLGPSLLGLYFPEFSLTLFPVASLGNLQFLSQIGLILFMYVIGMELDLKVLQNRAKDAVVISHASIIFPFALGIGLAYFVYFKFAPEGVAFLPFALFMGIAMSITAFPVLARIVQERGIHKTKLGAIVITCAAADDITAWCLLAAVIAIVKAGTFVSSLYIIGMAIVYVLAMLFVVKPFLKKIGELYATKDSLNKPVVAIFFLTLIISSYTTEIIG
;
A
#
# COMPACT_ATOMS: atom_id res chain seq x y z
N MET A 1 16.10 39.21 -34.76
CA MET A 1 14.97 38.92 -35.67
C MET A 1 14.15 37.66 -35.33
N LYS A 2 14.73 36.56 -34.81
CA LYS A 2 13.96 35.34 -34.43
C LYS A 2 12.96 35.54 -33.27
N LYS A 3 13.27 36.37 -32.26
CA LYS A 3 12.36 36.64 -31.12
C LYS A 3 11.03 37.28 -31.53
N TYR A 4 11.06 38.30 -32.39
CA TYR A 4 9.84 38.99 -32.84
C TYR A 4 8.93 38.09 -33.69
N LYS A 5 9.50 37.18 -34.50
CA LYS A 5 8.70 36.21 -35.26
C LYS A 5 7.91 35.27 -34.35
N ASN A 6 8.51 34.80 -33.25
CA ASN A 6 7.81 33.93 -32.30
C ASN A 6 6.72 34.67 -31.52
N THR A 7 6.95 35.93 -31.13
CA THR A 7 5.93 36.75 -30.45
C THR A 7 4.78 37.09 -31.38
N ILE A 8 5.06 37.47 -32.64
CA ILE A 8 4.03 37.74 -33.65
C ILE A 8 3.23 36.46 -33.95
N PHE A 9 3.90 35.32 -34.10
CA PHE A 9 3.25 34.03 -34.31
C PHE A 9 2.36 33.64 -33.13
N TYR A 10 2.83 33.82 -31.89
CA TYR A 10 2.03 33.57 -30.69
C TYR A 10 0.79 34.48 -30.62
N LEU A 11 0.92 35.77 -30.91
CA LEU A 11 -0.20 36.72 -30.91
C LEU A 11 -1.20 36.43 -32.03
N VAL A 12 -0.73 36.09 -33.22
CA VAL A 12 -1.60 35.72 -34.36
C VAL A 12 -2.36 34.43 -34.07
N ILE A 13 -1.70 33.42 -33.50
CA ILE A 13 -2.36 32.16 -33.12
C ILE A 13 -3.35 32.38 -31.99
N THR A 14 -2.93 32.97 -30.86
CA THR A 14 -3.82 33.17 -29.71
C THR A 14 -4.99 34.08 -30.07
N GLY A 15 -4.74 35.18 -30.79
CA GLY A 15 -5.80 36.07 -31.28
C GLY A 15 -6.72 35.38 -32.29
N GLY A 16 -6.17 34.65 -33.26
CA GLY A 16 -6.94 33.92 -34.26
C GLY A 16 -7.83 32.84 -33.65
N PHE A 17 -7.31 32.03 -32.73
CA PHE A 17 -8.10 31.02 -32.02
C PHE A 17 -9.12 31.65 -31.06
N THR A 18 -8.81 32.79 -30.43
CA THR A 18 -9.81 33.51 -29.60
C THR A 18 -10.96 34.04 -30.45
N ALA A 19 -10.67 34.60 -31.63
CA ALA A 19 -11.69 35.05 -32.57
C ALA A 19 -12.52 33.88 -33.12
N LEU A 20 -11.89 32.74 -33.41
CA LEU A 20 -12.57 31.51 -33.81
C LEU A 20 -13.48 30.98 -32.70
N ILE A 21 -13.01 30.93 -31.45
CA ILE A 21 -13.81 30.55 -30.29
C ILE A 21 -15.02 31.49 -30.14
N TYR A 22 -14.81 32.80 -30.25
CA TYR A 22 -15.90 33.78 -30.19
C TYR A 22 -16.94 33.55 -31.30
N TRP A 23 -16.48 33.32 -32.53
CA TRP A 23 -17.36 33.05 -33.66
C TRP A 23 -18.17 31.76 -33.45
N ILE A 24 -17.52 30.69 -33.02
CA ILE A 24 -18.18 29.41 -32.71
C ILE A 24 -19.23 29.58 -31.59
N LEU A 25 -18.88 30.27 -30.49
CA LEU A 25 -19.82 30.54 -29.40
C LEU A 25 -21.02 31.39 -29.86
N SER A 26 -20.78 32.37 -30.75
CA SER A 26 -21.83 33.19 -31.33
C SER A 26 -22.79 32.38 -32.20
N MET A 27 -22.29 31.45 -33.02
CA MET A 27 -23.16 30.55 -33.79
C MET A 27 -23.88 29.55 -32.88
N GLY A 28 -23.22 29.07 -31.83
CA GLY A 28 -23.77 28.13 -30.85
C GLY A 28 -25.01 28.67 -30.13
N ARG A 29 -25.06 29.98 -29.83
CA ARG A 29 -26.26 30.64 -29.28
C ARG A 29 -27.50 30.52 -30.18
N GLY A 30 -27.33 30.38 -31.50
CA GLY A 30 -28.46 30.12 -32.41
C GLY A 30 -29.11 28.75 -32.20
N LEU A 31 -28.36 27.77 -31.68
CA LEU A 31 -28.85 26.41 -31.40
C LEU A 31 -29.71 26.33 -30.13
N GLU A 32 -29.59 27.34 -29.26
CA GLU A 32 -30.29 27.42 -27.98
C GLU A 32 -31.77 27.79 -28.13
N VAL A 33 -32.14 28.48 -29.21
CA VAL A 33 -33.50 29.00 -29.50
C VAL A 33 -34.57 27.89 -29.53
N HIS A 34 -34.18 26.65 -29.81
CA HIS A 34 -35.10 25.51 -29.95
C HIS A 34 -35.12 24.57 -28.73
N LYS A 35 -34.36 24.87 -27.67
CA LYS A 35 -34.34 24.08 -26.44
C LYS A 35 -34.92 24.89 -25.28
N LYS A 36 -35.74 24.25 -24.44
CA LYS A 36 -36.09 24.81 -23.13
C LYS A 36 -34.84 24.79 -22.26
N ILE A 37 -34.10 25.89 -22.27
CA ILE A 37 -32.96 26.10 -21.37
C ILE A 37 -33.53 26.36 -19.99
N VAL A 38 -33.28 25.46 -19.05
CA VAL A 38 -33.44 25.75 -17.64
C VAL A 38 -32.27 26.66 -17.27
N LEU A 39 -32.49 27.97 -17.33
CA LEU A 39 -31.56 28.93 -16.74
C LEU A 39 -31.55 28.64 -15.23
N PRO A 40 -30.38 28.51 -14.59
CA PRO A 40 -30.32 28.41 -13.14
C PRO A 40 -31.09 29.60 -12.57
N ALA A 41 -32.07 29.34 -11.70
CA ALA A 41 -32.81 30.41 -11.04
C ALA A 41 -31.79 31.34 -10.36
N ALA A 42 -31.78 32.61 -10.77
CA ALA A 42 -30.88 33.63 -10.23
C ALA A 42 -31.33 34.07 -8.82
N GLU A 43 -31.47 33.12 -7.90
CA GLU A 43 -31.95 33.37 -6.54
C GLU A 43 -30.85 33.24 -5.47
N LYS A 44 -29.65 32.79 -5.83
CA LYS A 44 -28.49 32.78 -4.94
C LYS A 44 -27.48 33.82 -5.39
N GLY A 45 -27.01 34.66 -4.47
CA GLY A 45 -25.95 35.63 -4.77
C GLY A 45 -24.66 34.91 -5.15
N HIS A 46 -23.81 35.52 -5.99
CA HIS A 46 -22.55 34.93 -6.46
C HIS A 46 -21.64 34.40 -5.34
N TRP A 47 -21.72 34.99 -4.14
CA TRP A 47 -21.02 34.50 -2.96
C TRP A 47 -21.57 33.17 -2.46
N ASN A 48 -22.89 32.98 -2.45
CA ASN A 48 -23.51 31.72 -2.04
C ASN A 48 -23.20 30.61 -3.04
N ASP A 49 -23.21 30.89 -4.34
CA ASP A 49 -22.81 29.92 -5.36
C ASP A 49 -21.34 29.51 -5.22
N PHE A 50 -20.46 30.46 -4.88
CA PHE A 50 -19.05 30.18 -4.59
C PHE A 50 -18.90 29.28 -3.35
N ILE A 51 -19.60 29.58 -2.26
CA ILE A 51 -19.56 28.77 -1.03
C ILE A 51 -20.13 27.37 -1.28
N ASP A 52 -21.24 27.26 -2.02
CA ASP A 52 -21.83 25.99 -2.41
C ASP A 52 -20.85 25.16 -3.27
N SER A 53 -20.16 25.80 -4.22
CA SER A 53 -19.12 25.14 -5.03
C SER A 53 -17.91 24.69 -4.20
N MET A 54 -17.42 25.54 -3.30
CA MET A 54 -16.31 25.18 -2.41
C MET A 54 -16.69 24.03 -1.48
N SER A 55 -17.89 24.06 -0.91
CA SER A 55 -18.43 22.98 -0.08
C SER A 55 -18.50 21.67 -0.89
N LEU A 56 -19.06 21.70 -2.10
CA LEU A 56 -19.11 20.54 -2.99
C LEU A 56 -17.71 19.98 -3.28
N ASN A 57 -16.73 20.86 -3.53
CA ASN A 57 -15.35 20.46 -3.83
C ASN A 57 -14.65 19.79 -2.64
N LEU A 58 -14.99 20.16 -1.39
CA LEU A 58 -14.45 19.50 -0.19
C LEU A 58 -14.87 18.03 -0.11
N TYR A 59 -16.08 17.70 -0.59
CA TYR A 59 -16.57 16.33 -0.65
C TYR A 59 -16.12 15.57 -1.90
N HIS A 60 -15.33 16.19 -2.78
CA HIS A 60 -14.78 15.50 -3.95
C HIS A 60 -13.83 14.37 -3.49
N PRO A 61 -13.88 13.15 -4.07
CA PRO A 61 -13.13 11.99 -3.58
C PRO A 61 -11.62 12.23 -3.43
N LEU A 62 -11.03 12.98 -4.37
CA LEU A 62 -9.62 13.34 -4.32
C LEU A 62 -9.31 14.34 -3.18
N ALA A 63 -10.20 15.30 -2.92
CA ALA A 63 -10.01 16.27 -1.85
C ALA A 63 -10.06 15.58 -0.47
N ILE A 64 -11.04 14.68 -0.29
CA ILE A 64 -11.15 13.83 0.91
C ILE A 64 -9.89 12.99 1.09
N LEU A 65 -9.42 12.30 0.03
CA LEU A 65 -8.21 11.48 0.10
C LEU A 65 -6.97 12.30 0.50
N LEU A 66 -6.80 13.50 -0.05
CA LEU A 66 -5.70 14.39 0.33
C LEU A 66 -5.82 14.83 1.79
N ALA A 67 -7.02 15.19 2.26
CA ALA A 67 -7.26 15.55 3.66
C ALA A 67 -6.97 14.38 4.61
N GLN A 68 -7.34 13.15 4.22
CA GLN A 68 -7.02 11.93 4.96
C GLN A 68 -5.50 11.72 5.06
N ILE A 69 -4.77 11.81 3.95
CA ILE A 69 -3.31 11.64 3.93
C ILE A 69 -2.64 12.68 4.82
N ILE A 70 -3.04 13.95 4.72
CA ILE A 70 -2.51 15.02 5.56
C ILE A 70 -2.73 14.69 7.03
N THR A 71 -3.96 14.31 7.40
CA THR A 71 -4.30 13.99 8.78
C THR A 71 -3.53 12.78 9.30
N ILE A 72 -3.48 11.69 8.53
CA ILE A 72 -2.74 10.48 8.88
C ILE A 72 -1.25 10.81 9.09
N ILE A 73 -0.62 11.56 8.18
CA ILE A 73 0.80 11.91 8.31
C ILE A 73 1.04 12.76 9.55
N VAL A 74 0.23 13.81 9.79
CA VAL A 74 0.38 14.69 10.94
C VAL A 74 0.27 13.91 12.25
N VAL A 75 -0.78 13.10 12.39
CA VAL A 75 -1.04 12.33 13.62
C VAL A 75 0.01 11.22 13.79
N ALA A 76 0.35 10.48 12.73
CA ALA A 76 1.38 9.45 12.80
C ALA A 76 2.76 10.02 13.19
N ARG A 77 3.14 11.19 12.65
CA ARG A 77 4.39 11.88 13.03
C ARG A 77 4.37 12.37 14.46
N PHE A 78 3.25 12.90 14.92
CA PHE A 78 3.08 13.32 16.31
C PHE A 78 3.24 12.14 17.27
N PHE A 79 2.48 11.06 17.09
CA PHE A 79 2.59 9.87 17.95
C PHE A 79 3.95 9.18 17.82
N GLY A 80 4.52 9.08 16.61
CA GLY A 80 5.87 8.55 16.42
C GLY A 80 6.96 9.40 17.10
N TRP A 81 6.77 10.71 17.24
CA TRP A 81 7.63 11.57 18.04
C TRP A 81 7.45 11.34 19.54
N VAL A 82 6.20 11.27 20.03
CA VAL A 82 5.90 10.96 21.45
C VAL A 82 6.48 9.61 21.86
N PHE A 83 6.29 8.58 21.03
CA PHE A 83 6.77 7.22 21.33
C PHE A 83 8.30 7.13 21.34
N ARG A 84 8.98 7.86 20.43
CA ARG A 84 10.44 7.98 20.50
C ARG A 84 10.91 8.65 21.79
N LYS A 85 10.19 9.66 22.29
CA LYS A 85 10.54 10.35 23.55
C LYS A 85 10.43 9.44 24.78
N ILE A 86 9.50 8.49 24.79
CA ILE A 86 9.36 7.48 25.86
C ILE A 86 10.23 6.23 25.64
N GLY A 87 11.13 6.25 24.65
CA GLY A 87 12.06 5.16 24.38
C GLY A 87 11.47 3.98 23.59
N GLN A 88 10.31 4.14 22.95
CA GLN A 88 9.70 3.15 22.07
C GLN A 88 10.04 3.42 20.59
N PRO A 89 10.04 2.40 19.70
CA PRO A 89 10.20 2.59 18.26
C PRO A 89 9.07 3.44 17.69
N SER A 90 9.37 4.25 16.67
CA SER A 90 8.38 5.19 16.12
C SER A 90 7.18 4.49 15.47
N VAL A 91 7.42 3.31 14.88
CA VAL A 91 6.37 2.46 14.28
C VAL A 91 5.25 2.13 15.27
N ILE A 92 5.57 1.93 16.55
CA ILE A 92 4.56 1.64 17.57
C ILE A 92 3.63 2.86 17.75
N GLY A 93 4.20 4.07 17.78
CA GLY A 93 3.41 5.30 17.81
C GLY A 93 2.53 5.47 16.56
N GLU A 94 3.02 5.09 15.38
CA GLU A 94 2.26 5.14 14.13
C GLU A 94 1.08 4.15 14.12
N ILE A 95 1.24 2.96 14.69
CA ILE A 95 0.14 1.99 14.88
C ILE A 95 -0.92 2.57 15.82
N ILE A 96 -0.48 3.15 16.95
CA ILE A 96 -1.38 3.79 17.91
C ILE A 96 -2.12 4.97 17.28
N ALA A 97 -1.46 5.78 16.45
CA ALA A 97 -2.11 6.84 15.69
C ALA A 97 -3.24 6.30 14.79
N GLY A 98 -3.03 5.16 14.14
CA GLY A 98 -4.07 4.47 13.38
C GLY A 98 -5.27 4.05 14.23
N ILE A 99 -5.02 3.47 15.41
CA ILE A 99 -6.09 3.09 16.36
C ILE A 99 -6.85 4.33 16.85
N VAL A 100 -6.13 5.42 17.12
CA VAL A 100 -6.69 6.71 17.55
C VAL A 100 -7.58 7.31 16.47
N LEU A 101 -7.13 7.34 15.22
CA LEU A 101 -7.90 7.86 14.08
C LEU A 101 -9.03 6.92 13.64
N GLY A 102 -8.96 5.65 14.00
CA GLY A 102 -9.93 4.64 13.65
C GLY A 102 -11.23 4.70 14.47
N PRO A 103 -12.11 3.72 14.26
CA PRO A 103 -13.39 3.65 14.96
C PRO A 103 -13.24 3.43 16.47
N SER A 104 -12.10 2.92 16.94
CA SER A 104 -11.86 2.59 18.35
C SER A 104 -11.78 3.82 19.26
N LEU A 105 -11.41 4.99 18.75
CA LEU A 105 -11.33 6.22 19.54
C LEU A 105 -12.00 7.40 18.85
N LEU A 106 -11.49 7.86 17.70
CA LEU A 106 -12.10 8.99 16.99
C LEU A 106 -13.53 8.69 16.57
N GLY A 107 -13.78 7.51 15.98
CA GLY A 107 -15.14 7.12 15.59
C GLY A 107 -16.08 6.87 16.78
N LEU A 108 -15.55 6.47 17.94
CA LEU A 108 -16.35 6.22 19.14
C LEU A 108 -16.78 7.52 19.84
N TYR A 109 -15.84 8.47 20.02
CA TYR A 109 -16.08 9.71 20.75
C TYR A 109 -16.51 10.89 19.86
N PHE A 110 -16.15 10.87 18.57
CA PHE A 110 -16.42 11.95 17.61
C PHE A 110 -16.91 11.38 16.26
N PRO A 111 -18.07 10.69 16.23
CA PRO A 111 -18.55 9.97 15.04
C PRO A 111 -18.77 10.88 13.84
N GLU A 112 -19.31 12.09 14.03
CA GLU A 112 -19.57 13.04 12.92
C GLU A 112 -18.27 13.51 12.26
N PHE A 113 -17.25 13.81 13.07
CA PHE A 113 -15.93 14.18 12.56
C PHE A 113 -15.26 13.01 11.85
N SER A 114 -15.35 11.81 12.44
CA SER A 114 -14.82 10.59 11.83
C SER A 114 -15.48 10.29 10.48
N LEU A 115 -16.80 10.45 10.35
CA LEU A 115 -17.52 10.20 9.09
C LEU A 115 -17.25 11.28 8.04
N THR A 116 -16.98 12.51 8.47
CA THR A 116 -16.58 13.60 7.57
C THR A 116 -15.19 13.36 6.99
N LEU A 117 -14.24 12.94 7.83
CA LEU A 117 -12.85 12.72 7.41
C LEU A 117 -12.62 11.33 6.78
N PHE A 118 -13.29 10.30 7.28
CA PHE A 118 -13.19 8.90 6.82
C PHE A 118 -14.56 8.32 6.41
N PRO A 119 -15.24 8.90 5.40
CA PRO A 119 -16.49 8.33 4.91
C PRO A 119 -16.26 6.96 4.30
N VAL A 120 -17.19 6.03 4.52
CA VAL A 120 -17.07 4.61 4.09
C VAL A 120 -16.72 4.48 2.60
N ALA A 121 -17.31 5.32 1.75
CA ALA A 121 -17.05 5.33 0.30
C ALA A 121 -15.59 5.70 -0.08
N SER A 122 -14.86 6.39 0.79
CA SER A 122 -13.47 6.78 0.56
C SER A 122 -12.45 5.73 1.03
N LEU A 123 -12.85 4.81 1.93
CA LEU A 123 -11.94 3.84 2.54
C LEU A 123 -11.30 2.91 1.51
N GLY A 124 -12.03 2.56 0.44
CA GLY A 124 -11.47 1.77 -0.66
C GLY A 124 -10.31 2.47 -1.37
N ASN A 125 -10.43 3.79 -1.63
CA ASN A 125 -9.36 4.57 -2.25
C ASN A 125 -8.12 4.64 -1.35
N LEU A 126 -8.35 4.85 -0.05
CA LEU A 126 -7.28 4.86 0.95
C LEU A 126 -6.60 3.48 1.05
N GLN A 127 -7.37 2.40 1.00
CA GLN A 127 -6.86 1.03 0.98
C GLN A 127 -5.98 0.79 -0.24
N PHE A 128 -6.43 1.12 -1.46
CA PHE A 128 -5.59 0.96 -2.66
C PHE A 128 -4.29 1.74 -2.56
N LEU A 129 -4.35 3.00 -2.11
CA LEU A 129 -3.15 3.80 -1.91
C LEU A 129 -2.21 3.17 -0.87
N SER A 130 -2.76 2.65 0.23
CA SER A 130 -1.98 1.98 1.27
C SER A 130 -1.27 0.72 0.75
N GLN A 131 -1.91 -0.05 -0.13
CA GLN A 131 -1.31 -1.24 -0.74
C GLN A 131 -0.15 -0.87 -1.67
N ILE A 132 -0.30 0.18 -2.48
CA ILE A 132 0.81 0.70 -3.29
C ILE A 132 1.96 1.18 -2.40
N GLY A 133 1.65 1.89 -1.31
CA GLY A 133 2.65 2.31 -0.32
C GLY A 133 3.37 1.13 0.33
N LEU A 134 2.64 0.06 0.67
CA LEU A 134 3.18 -1.18 1.21
C LEU A 134 4.14 -1.85 0.22
N ILE A 135 3.75 -2.00 -1.05
CA ILE A 135 4.58 -2.60 -2.11
C ILE A 135 5.92 -1.83 -2.23
N LEU A 136 5.86 -0.50 -2.29
CA LEU A 136 7.06 0.35 -2.35
C LEU A 136 7.91 0.22 -1.08
N PHE A 137 7.28 0.17 0.09
CA PHE A 137 7.97 0.01 1.36
C PHE A 137 8.68 -1.35 1.46
N MET A 138 8.01 -2.45 1.07
CA MET A 138 8.63 -3.79 1.02
C MET A 138 9.84 -3.82 0.10
N TYR A 139 9.72 -3.15 -1.05
CA TYR A 139 10.80 -3.07 -2.00
C TYR A 139 12.03 -2.34 -1.43
N VAL A 140 11.82 -1.20 -0.77
CA VAL A 140 12.90 -0.46 -0.11
C VAL A 140 13.58 -1.30 0.96
N ILE A 141 12.81 -1.97 1.83
CA ILE A 141 13.36 -2.86 2.85
C ILE A 141 14.15 -4.01 2.20
N GLY A 142 13.64 -4.59 1.12
CA GLY A 142 14.34 -5.64 0.37
C GLY A 142 15.66 -5.17 -0.25
N MET A 143 15.75 -3.91 -0.69
CA MET A 143 16.99 -3.31 -1.20
C MET A 143 18.01 -3.02 -0.08
N GLU A 144 17.56 -2.72 1.13
CA GLU A 144 18.44 -2.48 2.29
C GLU A 144 18.97 -3.79 2.92
N LEU A 145 18.42 -4.95 2.54
CA LEU A 145 18.78 -6.25 3.08
C LEU A 145 20.11 -6.79 2.52
N ASP A 146 21.08 -7.05 3.40
CA ASP A 146 22.31 -7.77 3.02
C ASP A 146 22.18 -9.29 3.18
N LEU A 147 21.91 -9.98 2.06
CA LEU A 147 21.78 -11.44 2.02
C LEU A 147 23.04 -12.20 2.48
N LYS A 148 24.23 -11.60 2.40
CA LYS A 148 25.48 -12.25 2.85
C LYS A 148 25.52 -12.38 4.37
N VAL A 149 24.97 -11.40 5.07
CA VAL A 149 24.84 -11.43 6.53
C VAL A 149 23.86 -12.53 6.96
N LEU A 150 22.79 -12.76 6.19
CA LEU A 150 21.82 -13.83 6.45
C LEU A 150 22.43 -15.25 6.31
N GLN A 151 23.25 -15.48 5.29
CA GLN A 151 23.76 -16.82 4.98
C GLN A 151 24.65 -17.42 6.08
N ASN A 152 25.41 -16.59 6.81
CA ASN A 152 26.36 -17.06 7.82
C ASN A 152 25.71 -17.68 9.08
N ARG A 153 24.40 -17.53 9.27
CA ARG A 153 23.65 -18.00 10.46
C ARG A 153 22.34 -18.71 10.12
N ALA A 154 22.18 -19.13 8.86
CA ALA A 154 20.91 -19.66 8.35
C ALA A 154 20.38 -20.87 9.13
N LYS A 155 21.25 -21.79 9.58
CA LYS A 155 20.82 -23.00 10.30
C LYS A 155 20.15 -22.70 11.64
N ASP A 156 20.81 -21.90 12.48
CA ASP A 156 20.28 -21.50 13.79
C ASP A 156 19.00 -20.67 13.61
N ALA A 157 19.00 -19.76 12.63
CA ALA A 157 17.85 -18.91 12.34
C ALA A 157 16.62 -19.70 11.89
N VAL A 158 16.79 -20.75 11.06
CA VAL A 158 15.68 -21.61 10.61
C VAL A 158 15.05 -22.35 11.78
N VAL A 159 15.84 -22.88 12.72
CA VAL A 159 15.30 -23.59 13.89
C VAL A 159 14.53 -22.63 14.80
N ILE A 160 15.09 -21.44 15.07
CA ILE A 160 14.43 -20.41 15.88
C ILE A 160 13.12 -19.96 15.22
N SER A 161 13.16 -19.68 13.91
CA SER A 161 12.01 -19.28 13.08
C SER A 161 10.88 -20.32 13.13
N HIS A 162 11.18 -21.60 12.89
CA HIS A 162 10.15 -22.64 12.92
C HIS A 162 9.58 -22.83 14.33
N ALA A 163 10.40 -22.70 15.37
CA ALA A 163 9.90 -22.72 16.74
C ALA A 163 8.98 -21.52 17.02
N SER A 164 9.32 -20.30 16.57
CA SER A 164 8.46 -19.11 16.70
C SER A 164 7.20 -19.16 15.84
N ILE A 165 7.10 -20.05 14.87
CA ILE A 165 5.86 -20.30 14.11
C ILE A 165 5.03 -21.41 14.76
N ILE A 166 5.61 -22.60 14.95
CA ILE A 166 4.88 -23.81 15.37
C ILE A 166 4.22 -23.62 16.73
N PHE A 167 4.94 -23.03 17.71
CA PHE A 167 4.40 -22.84 19.05
C PHE A 167 3.21 -21.87 19.06
N PRO A 168 3.31 -20.62 18.57
CA PRO A 168 2.16 -19.72 18.50
C PRO A 168 1.05 -20.22 17.59
N PHE A 169 1.35 -20.97 16.53
CA PHE A 169 0.34 -21.57 15.66
C PHE A 169 -0.50 -22.61 16.41
N ALA A 170 0.15 -23.52 17.14
CA ALA A 170 -0.53 -24.51 17.96
C ALA A 170 -1.35 -23.86 19.08
N LEU A 171 -0.81 -22.81 19.73
CA LEU A 171 -1.54 -22.03 20.72
C LEU A 171 -2.72 -21.27 20.11
N GLY A 172 -2.60 -20.76 18.88
CA GLY A 172 -3.67 -20.11 18.13
C GLY A 172 -4.81 -21.06 17.80
N ILE A 173 -4.51 -22.30 17.39
CA ILE A 173 -5.50 -23.37 17.23
C ILE A 173 -6.15 -23.72 18.57
N GLY A 174 -5.34 -23.84 19.63
CA GLY A 174 -5.86 -24.09 20.99
C GLY A 174 -6.80 -22.98 21.45
N LEU A 175 -6.45 -21.72 21.19
CA LEU A 175 -7.31 -20.56 21.47
C LEU A 175 -8.60 -20.62 20.64
N ALA A 176 -8.52 -21.02 19.37
CA ALA A 176 -9.67 -21.14 18.48
C ALA A 176 -10.77 -22.02 19.08
N TYR A 177 -10.42 -23.10 19.78
CA TYR A 177 -11.38 -23.96 20.47
C TYR A 177 -12.26 -23.19 21.47
N PHE A 178 -11.68 -22.26 22.23
CA PHE A 178 -12.40 -21.49 23.25
C PHE A 178 -13.21 -20.33 22.67
N VAL A 179 -12.75 -19.74 21.56
CA VAL A 179 -13.34 -18.51 21.00
C VAL A 179 -14.28 -18.77 19.82
N TYR A 180 -14.28 -19.98 19.25
CA TYR A 180 -15.04 -20.34 18.06
C TYR A 180 -16.52 -19.97 18.15
N PHE A 181 -17.22 -20.41 19.21
CA PHE A 181 -18.66 -20.16 19.35
C PHE A 181 -19.04 -18.68 19.42
N LYS A 182 -18.11 -17.81 19.82
CA LYS A 182 -18.38 -16.38 20.00
C LYS A 182 -17.95 -15.54 18.79
N PHE A 183 -16.91 -15.95 18.07
CA PHE A 183 -16.26 -15.13 17.05
C PHE A 183 -16.22 -15.74 15.66
N ALA A 184 -16.52 -17.04 15.49
CA ALA A 184 -16.62 -17.63 14.16
C ALA A 184 -17.88 -17.09 13.45
N PRO A 185 -17.75 -16.54 12.22
CA PRO A 185 -18.90 -16.13 11.44
C PRO A 185 -19.83 -17.30 11.13
N GLU A 186 -21.12 -17.03 10.95
CA GLU A 186 -22.09 -18.06 10.54
C GLU A 186 -21.64 -18.73 9.23
N GLY A 187 -21.70 -20.07 9.20
CA GLY A 187 -21.30 -20.88 8.04
C GLY A 187 -19.81 -21.21 7.95
N VAL A 188 -18.95 -20.69 8.83
CA VAL A 188 -17.51 -21.02 8.84
C VAL A 188 -17.26 -22.23 9.74
N ALA A 189 -16.74 -23.33 9.17
CA ALA A 189 -16.38 -24.51 9.93
C ALA A 189 -15.17 -24.26 10.86
N PHE A 190 -15.04 -25.11 11.90
CA PHE A 190 -13.96 -24.99 12.88
C PHE A 190 -12.56 -25.04 12.26
N LEU A 191 -12.32 -25.92 11.29
CA LEU A 191 -10.99 -26.10 10.70
C LEU A 191 -10.47 -24.81 10.01
N PRO A 192 -11.21 -24.17 9.08
CA PRO A 192 -10.85 -22.86 8.54
C PRO A 192 -10.59 -21.80 9.60
N PHE A 193 -11.45 -21.71 10.62
CA PHE A 193 -11.32 -20.74 11.69
C PHE A 193 -10.05 -20.99 12.54
N ALA A 194 -9.80 -22.24 12.92
CA ALA A 194 -8.65 -22.62 13.71
C ALA A 194 -7.33 -22.43 12.95
N LEU A 195 -7.27 -22.80 11.67
CA LEU A 195 -6.11 -22.57 10.82
C LEU A 195 -5.85 -21.07 10.63
N PHE A 196 -6.89 -20.27 10.43
CA PHE A 196 -6.78 -18.81 10.35
C PHE A 196 -6.23 -18.22 11.65
N MET A 197 -6.74 -18.65 12.81
CA MET A 197 -6.24 -18.23 14.12
C MET A 197 -4.79 -18.65 14.34
N GLY A 198 -4.42 -19.88 13.97
CA GLY A 198 -3.03 -20.35 14.05
C GLY A 198 -2.08 -19.48 13.23
N ILE A 199 -2.45 -19.17 11.98
CA ILE A 199 -1.67 -18.26 11.11
C ILE A 199 -1.58 -16.87 11.72
N ALA A 200 -2.71 -16.28 12.09
CA ALA A 200 -2.76 -14.91 12.60
C ALA A 200 -1.88 -14.71 13.84
N MET A 201 -1.71 -15.75 14.66
CA MET A 201 -0.89 -15.70 15.88
C MET A 201 0.59 -16.04 15.66
N SER A 202 0.98 -16.56 14.50
CA SER A 202 2.34 -17.07 14.23
C SER A 202 3.17 -16.24 13.25
N ILE A 203 2.54 -15.41 12.41
CA ILE A 203 3.25 -14.59 11.43
C ILE A 203 3.79 -13.31 12.08
N THR A 204 5.07 -13.03 11.85
CA THR A 204 5.72 -11.76 12.22
C THR A 204 5.94 -10.91 10.98
N ALA A 205 5.64 -9.61 11.04
CA ALA A 205 5.90 -8.69 9.93
C ALA A 205 7.39 -8.30 9.86
N PHE A 206 8.13 -8.93 8.94
CA PHE A 206 9.53 -8.60 8.63
C PHE A 206 9.85 -7.09 8.48
N PRO A 207 9.05 -6.27 7.77
CA PRO A 207 9.39 -4.87 7.49
C PRO A 207 9.35 -3.98 8.74
N VAL A 208 8.38 -4.25 9.62
CA VAL A 208 8.26 -3.55 10.90
C VAL A 208 9.44 -3.90 11.78
N LEU A 209 9.82 -5.17 11.83
CA LEU A 209 10.98 -5.64 12.58
C LEU A 209 12.29 -5.04 12.05
N ALA A 210 12.50 -5.05 10.73
CA ALA A 210 13.68 -4.46 10.10
C ALA A 210 13.81 -2.98 10.44
N ARG A 211 12.70 -2.22 10.36
CA ARG A 211 12.67 -0.81 10.75
C ARG A 211 12.97 -0.61 12.25
N ILE A 212 12.42 -1.44 13.13
CA ILE A 212 12.73 -1.38 14.58
C ILE A 212 14.22 -1.63 14.83
N VAL A 213 14.79 -2.65 14.20
CA VAL A 213 16.21 -3.03 14.33
C VAL A 213 17.14 -1.91 13.81
N GLN A 214 16.73 -1.24 12.72
CA GLN A 214 17.44 -0.08 12.16
C GLN A 214 17.32 1.16 13.05
N GLU A 215 16.11 1.51 13.50
CA GLU A 215 15.85 2.66 14.40
C GLU A 215 16.57 2.51 15.74
N ARG A 216 16.71 1.28 16.24
CA ARG A 216 17.46 0.97 17.46
C ARG A 216 18.98 0.94 17.25
N GLY A 217 19.46 1.01 16.01
CA GLY A 217 20.89 0.96 15.69
C GLY A 217 21.53 -0.42 15.89
N ILE A 218 20.75 -1.49 16.05
CA ILE A 218 21.26 -2.85 16.33
C ILE A 218 21.43 -3.73 15.08
N HIS A 219 21.09 -3.22 13.90
CA HIS A 219 21.14 -3.95 12.62
C HIS A 219 22.52 -4.53 12.27
N LYS A 220 23.62 -3.93 12.75
CA LYS A 220 25.00 -4.44 12.53
C LYS A 220 25.49 -5.41 13.61
N THR A 221 24.68 -5.67 14.64
CA THR A 221 25.06 -6.57 15.74
C THR A 221 24.75 -8.03 15.38
N LYS A 222 25.37 -8.97 16.11
CA LYS A 222 25.05 -10.40 15.97
C LYS A 222 23.56 -10.68 16.20
N LEU A 223 22.97 -10.02 17.21
CA LEU A 223 21.55 -10.16 17.52
C LEU A 223 20.69 -9.62 16.37
N GLY A 224 21.00 -8.43 15.85
CA GLY A 224 20.27 -7.84 14.72
C GLY A 224 20.32 -8.72 13.46
N ALA A 225 21.48 -9.29 13.14
CA ALA A 225 21.63 -10.23 12.04
C ALA A 225 20.78 -11.49 12.21
N ILE A 226 20.76 -12.10 13.40
CA ILE A 226 19.94 -13.28 13.70
C ILE A 226 18.45 -12.93 13.58
N VAL A 227 18.01 -11.82 14.19
CA VAL A 227 16.61 -11.38 14.18
C VAL A 227 16.10 -11.14 12.75
N ILE A 228 16.90 -10.47 11.90
CA ILE A 228 16.56 -10.24 10.49
C ILE A 228 16.53 -11.56 9.70
N THR A 229 17.49 -12.46 9.94
CA THR A 229 17.52 -13.78 9.28
C THR A 229 16.32 -14.64 9.66
N CYS A 230 15.96 -14.66 10.95
CA CYS A 230 14.78 -15.38 11.43
C CYS A 230 13.51 -14.83 10.79
N ALA A 231 13.33 -13.50 10.76
CA ALA A 231 12.13 -12.91 10.18
C ALA A 231 12.03 -13.10 8.66
N ALA A 232 13.15 -13.13 7.94
CA ALA A 232 13.13 -13.47 6.51
C ALA A 232 12.75 -14.95 6.28
N ALA A 233 13.22 -15.86 7.13
CA ALA A 233 12.82 -17.27 7.10
C ALA A 233 11.34 -17.46 7.52
N ASP A 234 10.88 -16.67 8.49
CA ASP A 234 9.48 -16.63 8.93
C ASP A 234 8.58 -16.18 7.79
N ASP A 235 8.90 -15.09 7.10
CA ASP A 235 8.11 -14.58 5.97
C ASP A 235 7.94 -15.64 4.87
N ILE A 236 9.02 -16.34 4.49
CA ILE A 236 8.95 -17.42 3.48
C ILE A 236 8.02 -18.54 3.95
N THR A 237 8.22 -19.01 5.18
CA THR A 237 7.42 -20.09 5.77
C THR A 237 5.95 -19.68 5.92
N ALA A 238 5.70 -18.44 6.35
CA ALA A 238 4.39 -17.84 6.56
C ALA A 238 3.60 -17.77 5.25
N TRP A 239 4.22 -17.35 4.15
CA TRP A 239 3.56 -17.33 2.84
C TRP A 239 3.24 -18.74 2.33
N CYS A 240 4.14 -19.70 2.52
CA CYS A 240 3.85 -21.11 2.18
C CYS A 240 2.68 -21.67 3.02
N LEU A 241 2.67 -21.36 4.33
CA LEU A 241 1.62 -21.80 5.25
C LEU A 241 0.28 -21.13 4.94
N LEU A 242 0.28 -19.83 4.64
CA LEU A 242 -0.90 -19.08 4.24
C LEU A 242 -1.48 -19.60 2.94
N ALA A 243 -0.64 -19.85 1.93
CA ALA A 243 -1.06 -20.48 0.68
C ALA A 243 -1.72 -21.85 0.95
N ALA A 244 -1.12 -22.68 1.81
CA ALA A 244 -1.67 -23.99 2.18
C ALA A 244 -3.00 -23.89 2.95
N VAL A 245 -3.18 -22.89 3.82
CA VAL A 245 -4.45 -22.68 4.53
C VAL A 245 -5.50 -22.10 3.62
N ILE A 246 -5.19 -21.09 2.80
CA ILE A 246 -6.12 -20.55 1.80
C ILE A 246 -6.59 -21.67 0.87
N ALA A 247 -5.67 -22.52 0.43
CA ALA A 247 -5.94 -23.75 -0.27
C ALA A 247 -6.97 -24.64 0.45
N ILE A 248 -6.80 -24.92 1.74
CA ILE A 248 -7.75 -25.74 2.51
C ILE A 248 -9.11 -25.04 2.69
N VAL A 249 -9.13 -23.70 2.79
CA VAL A 249 -10.32 -22.90 3.10
C VAL A 249 -11.15 -22.53 1.88
N LYS A 250 -10.51 -22.05 0.79
CA LYS A 250 -11.18 -21.63 -0.44
C LYS A 250 -11.48 -22.81 -1.36
N ALA A 251 -10.71 -23.88 -1.29
CA ALA A 251 -10.92 -24.98 -2.20
C ALA A 251 -12.10 -25.84 -1.75
N GLY A 252 -13.07 -25.99 -2.64
CA GLY A 252 -13.92 -27.19 -2.64
C GLY A 252 -13.12 -28.48 -2.89
N THR A 253 -11.86 -28.41 -3.37
CA THR A 253 -10.98 -29.57 -3.66
C THR A 253 -9.46 -29.29 -3.56
N PHE A 254 -8.71 -30.17 -2.89
CA PHE A 254 -7.23 -30.19 -2.71
C PHE A 254 -6.40 -29.93 -3.98
N VAL A 255 -6.96 -30.21 -5.16
CA VAL A 255 -6.26 -30.06 -6.45
C VAL A 255 -6.02 -28.59 -6.81
N SER A 256 -6.98 -27.69 -6.52
CA SER A 256 -6.86 -26.25 -6.84
C SER A 256 -5.69 -25.58 -6.11
N SER A 257 -5.49 -25.97 -4.86
CA SER A 257 -4.36 -25.62 -3.99
C SER A 257 -2.99 -25.93 -4.59
N LEU A 258 -2.90 -27.09 -5.25
CA LEU A 258 -1.64 -27.56 -5.83
C LEU A 258 -1.22 -26.71 -7.04
N TYR A 259 -2.18 -26.18 -7.80
CA TYR A 259 -1.91 -25.25 -8.89
C TYR A 259 -1.35 -23.91 -8.38
N ILE A 260 -1.91 -23.36 -7.29
CA ILE A 260 -1.42 -22.11 -6.68
C ILE A 260 0.02 -22.28 -6.20
N ILE A 261 0.29 -23.36 -5.44
CA ILE A 261 1.65 -23.67 -4.96
C ILE A 261 2.61 -23.87 -6.14
N GLY A 262 2.19 -24.60 -7.17
CA GLY A 262 2.98 -24.81 -8.38
C GLY A 262 3.33 -23.50 -9.10
N MET A 263 2.35 -22.60 -9.27
CA MET A 263 2.55 -21.29 -9.87
C MET A 263 3.47 -20.40 -9.03
N ALA A 264 3.35 -20.44 -7.71
CA ALA A 264 4.24 -19.72 -6.80
C ALA A 264 5.70 -20.21 -6.93
N ILE A 265 5.92 -21.53 -7.00
CA ILE A 265 7.26 -22.11 -7.22
C ILE A 265 7.82 -21.67 -8.56
N VAL A 266 7.03 -21.76 -9.64
CA VAL A 266 7.44 -21.31 -10.99
C VAL A 266 7.82 -19.83 -10.98
N TYR A 267 7.03 -19.00 -10.31
CA TYR A 267 7.31 -17.58 -10.15
C TYR A 267 8.64 -17.32 -9.43
N VAL A 268 8.89 -17.99 -8.30
CA VAL A 268 10.16 -17.87 -7.56
C VAL A 268 11.35 -18.29 -8.43
N LEU A 269 11.22 -19.39 -9.17
CA LEU A 269 12.26 -19.84 -10.10
C LEU A 269 12.50 -18.80 -11.20
N ALA A 270 11.45 -18.23 -11.79
CA ALA A 270 11.59 -17.17 -12.79
C ALA A 270 12.28 -15.92 -12.21
N MET A 271 11.95 -15.51 -10.99
CA MET A 271 12.62 -14.39 -10.32
C MET A 271 14.11 -14.65 -10.09
N LEU A 272 14.48 -15.87 -9.67
CA LEU A 272 15.87 -16.23 -9.37
C LEU A 272 16.73 -16.43 -10.63
N PHE A 273 16.18 -17.08 -11.66
CA PHE A 273 16.93 -17.50 -12.84
C PHE A 273 16.80 -16.56 -14.04
N VAL A 274 15.76 -15.72 -14.10
CA VAL A 274 15.54 -14.78 -15.22
C VAL A 274 15.69 -13.34 -14.77
N VAL A 275 14.90 -12.91 -13.77
CA VAL A 275 14.84 -11.49 -13.37
C VAL A 275 16.11 -11.05 -12.65
N LYS A 276 16.60 -11.81 -11.67
CA LYS A 276 17.82 -11.50 -10.93
C LYS A 276 19.06 -11.32 -11.83
N PRO A 277 19.41 -12.25 -12.74
CA PRO A 277 20.56 -12.05 -13.63
C PRO A 277 20.34 -10.91 -14.63
N PHE A 278 19.11 -10.70 -15.11
CA PHE A 278 18.77 -9.56 -15.98
C PHE A 278 19.02 -8.22 -15.28
N LEU A 279 18.51 -8.04 -14.05
CA LEU A 279 18.72 -6.82 -13.27
C LEU A 279 20.19 -6.62 -12.90
N LYS A 280 20.91 -7.71 -12.58
CA LYS A 280 22.35 -7.64 -12.31
C LYS A 280 23.13 -7.11 -13.52
N LYS A 281 22.83 -7.62 -14.71
CA LYS A 281 23.47 -7.18 -15.97
C LYS A 281 23.20 -5.71 -16.27
N ILE A 282 21.97 -5.23 -16.02
CA ILE A 282 21.63 -3.80 -16.13
C ILE A 282 22.41 -2.98 -15.11
N GLY A 283 22.49 -3.43 -13.86
CA GLY A 283 23.27 -2.76 -12.82
C GLY A 283 24.73 -2.58 -13.22
N GLU A 284 25.38 -3.63 -13.71
CA GLU A 284 26.79 -3.60 -14.17
C GLU A 284 27.00 -2.65 -15.36
N LEU A 285 26.06 -2.56 -16.30
CA LEU A 285 26.14 -1.67 -17.47
C LEU A 285 26.00 -0.17 -17.13
N TYR A 286 25.31 0.16 -16.04
CA TYR A 286 25.02 1.53 -15.64
C TYR A 286 25.74 1.99 -14.36
N ALA A 287 26.52 1.11 -13.71
CA ALA A 287 27.25 1.40 -12.47
C ALA A 287 28.35 2.47 -12.61
N THR A 288 28.80 2.77 -13.84
CA THR A 288 29.91 3.71 -14.11
C THR A 288 29.50 5.18 -14.26
N LYS A 289 28.22 5.52 -14.07
CA LYS A 289 27.74 6.90 -14.12
C LYS A 289 27.20 7.30 -12.75
N ASP A 290 27.76 8.36 -12.15
CA ASP A 290 27.43 8.93 -10.82
C ASP A 290 25.95 9.36 -10.64
N SER A 291 25.07 9.08 -11.61
CA SER A 291 23.65 9.34 -11.53
C SER A 291 22.85 8.15 -12.07
N LEU A 292 21.91 7.66 -11.27
CA LEU A 292 20.87 6.73 -11.72
C LEU A 292 20.16 7.31 -12.94
N ASN A 293 20.34 6.69 -14.11
CA ASN A 293 19.71 7.15 -15.34
C ASN A 293 18.19 6.91 -15.25
N LYS A 294 17.36 7.86 -15.70
CA LYS A 294 15.88 7.76 -15.65
C LYS A 294 15.33 6.41 -16.19
N PRO A 295 15.88 5.81 -17.26
CA PRO A 295 15.45 4.49 -17.74
C PRO A 295 15.72 3.35 -16.75
N VAL A 296 16.80 3.40 -15.98
CA VAL A 296 17.14 2.36 -14.98
C VAL A 296 16.12 2.38 -13.86
N VAL A 297 15.76 3.58 -13.38
CA VAL A 297 14.68 3.75 -12.40
C VAL A 297 13.36 3.22 -12.94
N ALA A 298 13.01 3.51 -14.20
CA ALA A 298 11.80 2.99 -14.83
C ALA A 298 11.78 1.46 -14.90
N ILE A 299 12.91 0.80 -15.20
CA ILE A 299 13.02 -0.66 -15.21
C ILE A 299 12.76 -1.24 -13.81
N PHE A 300 13.31 -0.63 -12.75
CA PHE A 300 13.05 -1.08 -11.38
C PHE A 300 11.58 -0.95 -11.00
N PHE A 301 10.95 0.18 -11.28
CA PHE A 301 9.52 0.38 -11.03
C PHE A 301 8.65 -0.60 -11.84
N LEU A 302 8.94 -0.81 -13.12
CA LEU A 302 8.21 -1.77 -13.94
C LEU A 302 8.37 -3.20 -13.41
N THR A 303 9.58 -3.58 -13.02
CA THR A 303 9.83 -4.91 -12.45
C THR A 303 9.05 -5.11 -11.16
N LEU A 304 9.04 -4.09 -10.28
CA LEU A 304 8.27 -4.11 -9.04
C LEU A 304 6.76 -4.26 -9.31
N ILE A 305 6.20 -3.43 -10.20
CA ILE A 305 4.76 -3.46 -10.51
C ILE A 305 4.35 -4.78 -11.18
N ILE A 306 5.14 -5.26 -12.15
CA ILE A 306 4.89 -6.55 -12.80
C ILE A 306 4.98 -7.70 -11.79
N SER A 307 5.97 -7.65 -10.89
CA SER A 307 6.14 -8.61 -9.80
C SER A 307 4.91 -8.65 -8.90
N SER A 308 4.45 -7.49 -8.39
CA SER A 308 3.26 -7.40 -7.54
C SER A 308 1.96 -7.80 -8.25
N TYR A 309 1.78 -7.38 -9.50
CA TYR A 309 0.64 -7.78 -10.32
C TYR A 309 0.57 -9.29 -10.53
N THR A 310 1.72 -9.92 -10.82
CA THR A 310 1.78 -11.36 -11.04
C THR A 310 1.46 -12.14 -9.75
N THR A 311 1.99 -11.70 -8.61
CA THR A 311 1.70 -12.35 -7.32
C THR A 311 0.26 -12.18 -6.88
N GLU A 312 -0.36 -11.02 -7.12
CA GLU A 312 -1.78 -10.79 -6.82
C GLU A 312 -2.69 -11.71 -7.66
N ILE A 313 -2.32 -12.00 -8.90
CA ILE A 313 -3.07 -12.92 -9.78
C ILE A 313 -2.93 -14.38 -9.34
N ILE A 314 -1.73 -14.78 -8.90
CA ILE A 314 -1.48 -16.15 -8.44
C ILE A 314 -2.32 -16.47 -7.19
N GLY A 315 -2.52 -15.48 -6.33
CA GLY A 315 -3.35 -15.57 -5.12
C GLY A 315 -2.54 -15.70 -3.85
#